data_AF-A0A0A1XSB7-F1
#
_entry.id   AF-A0A0A1XSB7-F1
#
_cell.length_a   1.000
_cell.length_b   1.000
_cell.length_c   1.000
_cell.angle_alpha   90.00
_cell.angle_beta   90.00
_cell.angle_gamma   90.00
#
_symmetry.space_group_name_H-M   'P 1'
#
loop_
_entity.id
_entity.type
_entity.pdbx_description
1 polymer ?
#
loop_
_entity_poly.entity_id
_entity_poly.type
_entity_poly.pdbx_seq_one_letter_code
_entity_poly.pdbx_strand_id
1 'polypeptide(L)'
;MFKKLSLFAFALLLIIQFTTCLPRPTSSESEEDNTIPHGTSTATPSLGENAVPNGRKRLESSIYKNFENFLNFRLERTNKIAQDVLADPSMNSIASPAMEEEKNVLRKYVKDSKEALLAVLPADKNDQHNRFFFAIGKDFVLENFNSFNRSRASETEQLTPEQQVSWNALKKHGILEYSEEMVIRANDFAKQIVDDFDDYMKALSTVEKEKEKEMVDVWDAYKKNEIGLDKVEFGQNLFGALFKYDSKA
;
A
#
# COMPACT_ATOMS: atom_id res chain seq x y z
N MET A 1 -20.63 13.13 10.29
CA MET A 1 -19.69 13.32 9.17
C MET A 1 -18.60 12.23 9.10
N PHE A 2 -18.67 11.19 9.96
CA PHE A 2 -17.64 10.16 10.12
C PHE A 2 -17.79 8.89 9.25
N LYS A 3 -18.87 8.76 8.47
CA LYS A 3 -19.15 7.55 7.66
C LYS A 3 -18.21 7.35 6.46
N LYS A 4 -17.37 8.33 6.12
CA LYS A 4 -16.40 8.25 5.00
C LYS A 4 -14.96 8.00 5.43
N LEU A 5 -14.61 8.18 6.71
CA LEU A 5 -13.23 8.05 7.19
C LEU A 5 -12.78 6.60 7.40
N SER A 6 -13.70 5.68 7.69
CA SER A 6 -13.37 4.25 7.89
C SER A 6 -13.21 3.48 6.57
N LEU A 7 -13.54 4.07 5.41
CA LEU A 7 -13.52 3.38 4.12
C LEU A 7 -12.16 3.42 3.42
N PHE A 8 -11.21 4.28 3.83
CA PHE A 8 -9.94 4.43 3.12
C PHE A 8 -8.96 3.26 3.37
N ALA A 9 -8.91 2.73 4.59
CA ALA A 9 -8.15 1.50 4.90
C ALA A 9 -8.87 0.25 4.36
N PHE A 10 -10.20 0.29 4.29
CA PHE A 10 -11.01 -0.79 3.69
C PHE A 10 -10.99 -0.78 2.17
N ALA A 11 -10.83 0.38 1.51
CA ALA A 11 -10.79 0.49 0.06
C ALA A 11 -9.56 -0.23 -0.50
N LEU A 12 -8.38 -0.09 0.11
CA LEU A 12 -7.19 -0.81 -0.37
C LEU A 12 -7.32 -2.35 -0.30
N LEU A 13 -8.08 -2.88 0.67
CA LEU A 13 -8.34 -4.32 0.83
C LEU A 13 -9.58 -4.82 0.05
N LEU A 14 -10.62 -4.01 -0.11
CA LEU A 14 -11.86 -4.35 -0.84
C LEU A 14 -11.76 -4.11 -2.35
N ILE A 15 -10.80 -3.30 -2.83
CA ILE A 15 -10.52 -3.15 -4.27
C ILE A 15 -10.05 -4.48 -4.88
N ILE A 16 -9.50 -5.40 -4.08
CA ILE A 16 -9.20 -6.78 -4.51
C ILE A 16 -10.47 -7.52 -4.97
N GLN A 17 -11.66 -7.14 -4.50
CA GLN A 17 -12.94 -7.76 -4.89
C GLN A 17 -13.73 -7.00 -5.96
N PHE A 18 -13.37 -5.75 -6.30
CA PHE A 18 -14.04 -4.95 -7.33
C PHE A 18 -13.21 -4.75 -8.61
N THR A 19 -12.28 -5.67 -8.89
CA THR A 19 -11.58 -5.73 -10.16
C THR A 19 -12.47 -6.29 -11.28
N THR A 20 -13.62 -5.67 -11.54
CA THR A 20 -14.46 -5.97 -12.71
C THR A 20 -14.57 -4.81 -13.70
N CYS A 21 -13.92 -3.66 -13.44
CA CYS A 21 -13.96 -2.51 -14.35
C CYS A 21 -12.63 -2.18 -15.04
N LEU A 22 -11.62 -3.05 -14.95
CA LEU A 22 -10.43 -2.97 -15.80
C LEU A 22 -10.26 -4.28 -16.56
N PRO A 23 -10.18 -4.26 -17.91
CA PRO A 23 -9.84 -5.42 -18.70
C PRO A 23 -8.51 -6.02 -18.24
N ARG A 24 -8.44 -7.35 -18.34
CA ARG A 24 -7.30 -8.17 -17.98
C ARG A 24 -6.27 -8.11 -19.12
N PRO A 25 -4.99 -7.77 -18.87
CA PRO A 25 -3.96 -7.91 -19.88
C PRO A 25 -3.79 -9.39 -20.24
N THR A 26 -3.86 -9.69 -21.53
CA THR A 26 -3.66 -11.05 -22.02
C THR A 26 -2.15 -11.28 -22.16
N SER A 27 -1.56 -11.94 -21.17
CA SER A 27 -0.20 -12.48 -21.29
C SER A 27 -0.25 -13.66 -22.26
N SER A 28 0.13 -13.40 -23.51
CA SER A 28 0.51 -14.43 -24.48
C SER A 28 1.93 -14.90 -24.14
N GLU A 29 2.06 -15.88 -23.25
CA GLU A 29 3.26 -16.71 -23.18
C GLU A 29 3.27 -17.60 -24.42
N SER A 30 4.03 -17.22 -25.43
CA SER A 30 4.39 -18.13 -26.52
C SER A 30 5.30 -19.21 -25.94
N GLU A 31 4.89 -20.46 -26.12
CA GLU A 31 5.60 -21.68 -25.78
C GLU A 31 7.09 -21.59 -26.16
N GLU A 32 7.99 -21.73 -25.18
CA GLU A 32 9.40 -21.99 -25.43
C GLU A 32 9.53 -23.38 -26.06
N ASP A 33 9.60 -23.40 -27.39
CA ASP A 33 9.92 -24.58 -28.18
C ASP A 33 11.37 -24.99 -27.91
N ASN A 34 11.54 -26.09 -27.18
CA ASN A 34 12.82 -26.72 -26.91
C ASN A 34 13.35 -27.39 -28.19
N THR A 35 14.10 -26.65 -29.01
CA THR A 35 14.96 -27.25 -30.03
C THR A 35 16.33 -26.57 -30.10
N ILE A 36 17.36 -27.32 -29.72
CA ILE A 36 18.77 -27.00 -30.00
C ILE A 36 19.03 -27.36 -31.48
N PRO A 37 19.67 -26.46 -32.25
CA PRO A 37 20.69 -26.94 -33.17
C PRO A 37 21.97 -26.08 -33.16
N HIS A 38 23.09 -26.80 -33.17
CA HIS A 38 24.43 -26.32 -33.51
C HIS A 38 24.47 -25.61 -34.86
N GLY A 39 25.18 -24.48 -34.96
CA GLY A 39 25.58 -23.92 -36.25
C GLY A 39 26.11 -22.50 -36.20
N THR A 40 27.40 -22.33 -36.42
CA THR A 40 28.13 -21.06 -36.54
C THR A 40 27.54 -20.19 -37.65
N SER A 41 27.09 -18.97 -37.32
CA SER A 41 26.90 -17.90 -38.30
C SER A 41 27.06 -16.54 -37.64
N THR A 42 28.03 -15.79 -38.14
CA THR A 42 28.31 -14.39 -37.81
C THR A 42 27.09 -13.55 -38.15
N ALA A 43 26.30 -13.20 -37.14
CA ALA A 43 25.27 -12.19 -37.23
C ALA A 43 25.81 -10.90 -36.61
N THR A 44 26.00 -9.90 -37.45
CA THR A 44 26.11 -8.48 -37.09
C THR A 44 25.01 -8.16 -36.06
N PRO A 45 25.30 -7.52 -34.91
CA PRO A 45 24.25 -7.18 -33.96
C PRO A 45 23.32 -6.20 -34.65
N SER A 46 22.12 -6.67 -35.00
CA SER A 46 21.03 -5.80 -35.44
C SER A 46 20.73 -4.88 -34.26
N LEU A 47 20.89 -3.59 -34.50
CA LEU A 47 20.52 -2.52 -33.59
C LEU A 47 18.99 -2.43 -33.63
N GLY A 48 18.28 -3.35 -32.96
CA GLY A 48 16.82 -3.41 -33.15
C GLY A 48 15.99 -4.30 -32.24
N GLU A 49 16.57 -5.16 -31.40
CA GLU A 49 15.80 -6.05 -30.52
C GLU A 49 16.42 -6.04 -29.12
N ASN A 50 15.65 -5.58 -28.11
CA ASN A 50 15.87 -5.66 -26.64
C ASN A 50 15.74 -4.35 -25.81
N ALA A 51 15.25 -3.24 -26.37
CA ALA A 51 14.69 -2.15 -25.54
C ALA A 51 13.18 -2.39 -25.49
N VAL A 52 12.63 -2.97 -24.42
CA VAL A 52 12.04 -2.32 -23.24
C VAL A 52 12.02 -3.33 -22.08
N PRO A 53 12.56 -3.05 -20.87
CA PRO A 53 11.69 -3.04 -19.68
C PRO A 53 12.18 -2.18 -18.49
N ASN A 54 13.05 -1.17 -18.68
CA ASN A 54 13.61 -0.44 -17.53
C ASN A 54 12.64 0.62 -16.95
N GLY A 55 11.80 1.25 -17.79
CA GLY A 55 10.88 2.31 -17.37
C GLY A 55 9.83 1.84 -16.37
N ARG A 56 9.11 0.75 -16.69
CA ARG A 56 8.07 0.18 -15.82
C ARG A 56 8.62 -0.33 -14.49
N LYS A 57 9.72 -1.09 -14.53
CA LYS A 57 10.40 -1.56 -13.29
C LYS A 57 10.86 -0.40 -12.42
N ARG A 58 11.30 0.71 -13.03
CA ARG A 58 11.69 1.93 -12.32
C ARG A 58 10.48 2.64 -11.69
N LEU A 59 9.36 2.74 -12.41
CA LEU A 59 8.09 3.25 -11.89
C LEU A 59 7.62 2.42 -10.68
N GLU A 60 7.52 1.10 -10.83
CA GLU A 60 7.12 0.17 -9.76
C GLU A 60 8.06 0.28 -8.55
N SER A 61 9.37 0.39 -8.78
CA SER A 61 10.35 0.58 -7.70
C SER A 61 10.19 1.92 -6.99
N SER A 62 9.85 3.01 -7.70
CA SER A 62 9.60 4.33 -7.11
C SER A 62 8.37 4.29 -6.23
N ILE A 63 7.26 3.77 -6.76
CA ILE A 63 5.99 3.68 -6.04
C ILE A 63 6.14 2.76 -4.82
N TYR A 64 6.81 1.62 -4.96
CA TYR A 64 7.08 0.72 -3.84
C TYR A 64 7.86 1.43 -2.73
N LYS A 65 8.96 2.13 -3.07
CA LYS A 65 9.75 2.86 -2.08
C LYS A 65 8.92 3.93 -1.37
N ASN A 66 8.08 4.65 -2.11
CA ASN A 66 7.17 5.65 -1.54
C ASN A 66 6.12 5.00 -0.62
N PHE A 67 5.59 3.83 -0.99
CA PHE A 67 4.67 3.07 -0.16
C PHE A 67 5.33 2.55 1.12
N GLU A 68 6.53 2.00 1.04
CA GLU A 68 7.30 1.55 2.20
C GLU A 68 7.58 2.71 3.16
N ASN A 69 7.97 3.87 2.65
CA ASN A 69 8.16 5.08 3.47
C ASN A 69 6.86 5.51 4.16
N PHE A 70 5.72 5.43 3.46
CA PHE A 70 4.40 5.72 4.04
C PHE A 70 4.05 4.73 5.16
N LEU A 71 4.31 3.44 4.98
CA LEU A 71 4.09 2.41 6.01
C LEU A 71 5.01 2.57 7.22
N ASN A 72 6.28 2.90 6.99
CA ASN A 72 7.25 3.16 8.06
C ASN A 72 6.81 4.38 8.89
N PHE A 73 6.41 5.47 8.23
CA PHE A 73 5.86 6.64 8.93
C PHE A 73 4.68 6.27 9.82
N ARG A 74 3.73 5.48 9.29
CA ARG A 74 2.57 5.00 10.04
C ARG A 74 3.03 4.24 11.28
N LEU A 75 3.88 3.23 11.10
CA LEU A 75 4.39 2.38 12.18
C LEU A 75 5.11 3.19 13.27
N GLU A 76 5.97 4.13 12.89
CA GLU A 76 6.66 5.02 13.84
C GLU A 76 5.68 5.84 14.66
N ARG A 77 4.71 6.47 13.98
CA ARG A 77 3.77 7.38 14.62
C ARG A 77 2.84 6.64 15.57
N THR A 78 2.28 5.52 15.17
CA THR A 78 1.39 4.71 16.01
C THR A 78 2.14 3.95 17.10
N ASN A 79 3.38 3.52 16.87
CA ASN A 79 4.24 2.96 17.93
C ASN A 79 4.44 3.98 19.06
N LYS A 80 4.75 5.23 18.71
CA LYS A 80 4.92 6.31 19.69
C LYS A 80 3.63 6.56 20.47
N ILE A 81 2.49 6.64 19.79
CA ILE A 81 1.18 6.81 20.44
C ILE A 81 0.92 5.64 21.41
N ALA A 82 1.15 4.40 20.99
CA ALA A 82 0.92 3.23 21.84
C ALA A 82 1.84 3.22 23.08
N GLN A 83 3.10 3.63 22.94
CA GLN A 83 4.03 3.80 24.06
C GLN A 83 3.55 4.88 25.05
N ASP A 84 3.11 6.02 24.53
CA ASP A 84 2.64 7.14 25.35
C ASP A 84 1.35 6.80 26.10
N VAL A 85 0.43 6.08 25.43
CA VAL A 85 -0.77 5.54 26.06
C VAL A 85 -0.39 4.59 27.19
N LEU A 86 0.50 3.62 26.95
CA LEU A 86 0.95 2.69 27.99
C LEU A 86 1.60 3.38 29.20
N ALA A 87 2.26 4.51 28.96
CA ALA A 87 2.87 5.33 30.01
C ALA A 87 1.88 6.28 30.70
N ASP A 88 0.66 6.43 30.19
CA ASP A 88 -0.32 7.33 30.80
C ASP A 88 -0.76 6.82 32.18
N PRO A 89 -0.70 7.65 33.24
CA PRO A 89 -1.16 7.27 34.57
C PRO A 89 -2.61 6.75 34.59
N SER A 90 -3.48 7.23 33.69
CA SER A 90 -4.86 6.76 33.61
C SER A 90 -4.95 5.27 33.30
N MET A 91 -3.96 4.69 32.60
CA MET A 91 -3.93 3.26 32.29
C MET A 91 -3.76 2.35 33.52
N ASN A 92 -3.48 2.93 34.69
CA ASN A 92 -3.42 2.22 35.97
C ASN A 92 -4.56 2.62 36.92
N SER A 93 -5.54 3.38 36.45
CA SER A 93 -6.69 3.82 37.27
C SER A 93 -7.68 2.70 37.61
N ILE A 94 -7.69 1.63 36.81
CA ILE A 94 -8.56 0.46 37.00
C ILE A 94 -7.67 -0.77 37.14
N ALA A 95 -7.76 -1.46 38.27
CA ALA A 95 -7.11 -2.75 38.48
C ALA A 95 -8.10 -3.88 38.11
N SER A 96 -8.11 -4.29 36.84
CA SER A 96 -8.95 -5.39 36.35
C SER A 96 -8.22 -6.24 35.31
N PRO A 97 -8.59 -7.54 35.15
CA PRO A 97 -8.08 -8.37 34.06
C PRO A 97 -8.34 -7.77 32.67
N ALA A 98 -9.50 -7.13 32.48
CA ALA A 98 -9.84 -6.46 31.23
C ALA A 98 -8.88 -5.28 30.93
N MET A 99 -8.47 -4.53 31.95
CA MET A 99 -7.53 -3.42 31.77
C MET A 99 -6.12 -3.91 31.46
N GLU A 100 -5.70 -5.03 32.05
CA GLU A 100 -4.45 -5.67 31.66
C GLU A 100 -4.48 -6.17 30.21
N GLU A 101 -5.63 -6.65 29.72
CA GLU A 101 -5.77 -7.05 28.33
C GLU A 101 -5.63 -5.87 27.37
N GLU A 102 -6.26 -4.73 27.65
CA GLU A 102 -6.04 -3.48 26.89
C GLU A 102 -4.54 -3.13 26.80
N LYS A 103 -3.84 -3.19 27.93
CA LYS A 103 -2.39 -2.92 27.99
C LYS A 103 -1.58 -3.98 27.25
N ASN A 104 -1.97 -5.25 27.30
CA ASN A 104 -1.26 -6.34 26.61
C ASN A 104 -1.36 -6.20 25.10
N VAL A 105 -2.52 -5.83 24.56
CA VAL A 105 -2.68 -5.56 23.12
C VAL A 105 -1.75 -4.43 22.68
N LEU A 106 -1.68 -3.33 23.44
CA LEU A 106 -0.77 -2.22 23.15
C LEU A 106 0.71 -2.61 23.29
N ARG A 107 1.09 -3.36 24.33
CA ARG A 107 2.48 -3.85 24.54
C ARG A 107 2.91 -4.75 23.37
N LYS A 108 2.04 -5.67 22.96
CA LYS A 108 2.26 -6.54 21.79
C LYS A 108 2.44 -5.69 20.55
N TYR A 109 1.56 -4.72 20.30
CA TYR A 109 1.67 -3.83 19.16
C TYR A 109 2.99 -3.04 19.15
N VAL A 110 3.42 -2.49 20.29
CA VAL A 110 4.70 -1.76 20.40
C VAL A 110 5.89 -2.65 20.02
N LYS A 111 5.87 -3.92 20.46
CA LYS A 111 6.90 -4.89 20.09
C LYS A 111 6.87 -5.18 18.59
N ASP A 112 5.71 -5.59 18.07
CA ASP A 112 5.56 -6.03 16.69
C ASP A 112 5.84 -4.90 15.68
N SER A 113 5.41 -3.67 15.99
CA SER A 113 5.67 -2.51 15.12
C SER A 113 7.15 -2.12 15.10
N LYS A 114 7.87 -2.28 16.22
CA LYS A 114 9.33 -2.11 16.25
C LYS A 114 10.04 -3.19 15.43
N GLU A 115 9.60 -4.44 15.53
CA GLU A 115 10.12 -5.53 14.70
C GLU A 115 9.85 -5.28 13.21
N ALA A 116 8.64 -4.84 12.85
CA ALA A 116 8.27 -4.49 11.49
C ALA A 116 9.06 -3.29 10.94
N LEU A 117 9.42 -2.31 11.78
CA LEU A 117 10.28 -1.18 11.39
C LEU A 117 11.73 -1.62 11.12
N LEU A 118 12.25 -2.56 11.92
CA LEU A 118 13.60 -3.09 11.79
C LEU A 118 13.72 -4.15 10.68
N ALA A 119 12.59 -4.71 10.22
CA ALA A 119 12.58 -5.61 9.09
C ALA A 119 13.09 -4.87 7.84
N VAL A 120 13.98 -5.53 7.11
CA VAL A 120 14.55 -5.05 5.84
C VAL A 120 14.35 -6.14 4.80
N LEU A 121 13.91 -5.77 3.61
CA LEU A 121 13.82 -6.68 2.48
C LEU A 121 15.24 -7.04 2.01
N PRO A 122 15.63 -8.33 1.97
CA PRO A 122 16.94 -8.72 1.47
C PRO A 122 17.19 -8.23 0.04
N ALA A 123 18.40 -7.76 -0.25
CA ALA A 123 18.74 -7.16 -1.55
C ALA A 123 18.56 -8.13 -2.73
N ASP A 124 18.74 -9.43 -2.48
CA ASP A 124 18.53 -10.53 -3.42
C ASP A 124 17.05 -10.88 -3.64
N LYS A 125 16.13 -10.35 -2.81
CA LYS A 125 14.68 -10.56 -2.86
C LYS A 125 13.93 -9.27 -3.17
N ASN A 126 14.46 -8.48 -4.11
CA ASN A 126 13.94 -7.14 -4.43
C ASN A 126 13.09 -7.11 -5.72
N ASP A 127 12.52 -8.23 -6.14
CA ASP A 127 11.53 -8.26 -7.21
C ASP A 127 10.15 -7.76 -6.73
N GLN A 128 9.26 -7.52 -7.68
CA GLN A 128 7.93 -6.95 -7.45
C GLN A 128 7.11 -7.76 -6.42
N HIS A 129 7.18 -9.09 -6.44
CA HIS A 129 6.38 -9.93 -5.56
C HIS A 129 6.87 -9.83 -4.12
N ASN A 130 8.18 -10.00 -3.91
CA ASN A 130 8.77 -9.95 -2.58
C ASN A 130 8.60 -8.56 -1.94
N ARG A 131 8.73 -7.49 -2.73
CA ARG A 131 8.40 -6.11 -2.32
C ARG A 131 6.96 -6.01 -1.81
N PHE A 132 6.00 -6.49 -2.58
CA PHE A 132 4.59 -6.41 -2.22
C PHE A 132 4.27 -7.19 -0.93
N PHE A 133 4.72 -8.44 -0.81
CA PHE A 133 4.52 -9.24 0.40
C PHE A 133 5.17 -8.61 1.63
N PHE A 134 6.34 -8.02 1.47
CA PHE A 134 7.02 -7.33 2.54
C PHE A 134 6.24 -6.10 3.03
N ALA A 135 5.70 -5.30 2.11
CA ALA A 135 4.83 -4.18 2.46
C ALA A 135 3.52 -4.64 3.13
N ILE A 136 2.90 -5.73 2.66
CA ILE A 136 1.73 -6.34 3.31
C ILE A 136 2.06 -6.74 4.76
N GLY A 137 3.25 -7.29 5.01
CA GLY A 137 3.67 -7.63 6.37
C GLY A 137 3.63 -6.45 7.34
N LYS A 138 4.10 -5.27 6.89
CA LYS A 138 4.02 -4.03 7.68
C LYS A 138 2.58 -3.55 7.86
N ASP A 139 1.75 -3.62 6.82
CA ASP A 139 0.36 -3.20 6.90
C ASP A 139 -0.48 -4.11 7.81
N PHE A 140 -0.20 -5.42 7.83
CA PHE A 140 -0.82 -6.36 8.77
C PHE A 140 -0.56 -5.98 10.23
N VAL A 141 0.66 -5.56 10.56
CA VAL A 141 0.99 -5.09 11.90
C VAL A 141 0.22 -3.81 12.24
N LEU A 142 0.10 -2.88 11.28
CA LEU A 142 -0.69 -1.66 11.45
C LEU A 142 -2.18 -1.96 11.68
N GLU A 143 -2.74 -2.98 11.03
CA GLU A 143 -4.14 -3.34 11.21
C GLU A 143 -4.48 -3.81 12.63
N ASN A 144 -3.52 -4.38 13.37
CA ASN A 144 -3.73 -4.70 14.78
C ASN A 144 -4.02 -3.44 15.61
N PHE A 145 -3.25 -2.36 15.38
CA PHE A 145 -3.49 -1.09 16.06
C PHE A 145 -4.74 -0.39 15.54
N ASN A 146 -4.98 -0.40 14.24
CA ASN A 146 -6.17 0.20 13.66
C ASN A 146 -7.45 -0.49 14.17
N SER A 147 -7.45 -1.82 14.27
CA SER A 147 -8.58 -2.59 14.82
C SER A 147 -8.82 -2.26 16.30
N PHE A 148 -7.75 -2.18 17.08
CA PHE A 148 -7.81 -1.72 18.46
C PHE A 148 -8.42 -0.32 18.53
N ASN A 149 -7.92 0.64 17.76
CA ASN A 149 -8.44 2.00 17.74
C ASN A 149 -9.92 2.08 17.31
N ARG A 150 -10.30 1.41 16.20
CA ARG A 150 -11.67 1.44 15.65
C ARG A 150 -12.72 1.01 16.66
N SER A 151 -12.46 -0.07 17.38
CA SER A 151 -13.38 -0.57 18.41
C SER A 151 -13.55 0.41 19.58
N ARG A 152 -12.50 1.16 19.94
CA ARG A 152 -12.59 2.21 20.98
C ARG A 152 -13.16 3.53 20.46
N ALA A 153 -13.07 3.79 19.15
CA ALA A 153 -13.64 4.97 18.50
C ALA A 153 -15.10 4.77 18.06
N SER A 154 -15.72 3.62 18.36
CA SER A 154 -17.09 3.30 17.97
C SER A 154 -18.08 4.29 18.58
N GLU A 155 -18.92 4.90 17.73
CA GLU A 155 -20.01 5.78 18.16
C GLU A 155 -21.30 5.00 18.47
N THR A 156 -21.36 3.73 18.09
CA THR A 156 -22.58 2.90 18.16
C THR A 156 -22.54 1.88 19.27
N GLU A 157 -21.35 1.45 19.69
CA GLU A 157 -21.18 0.46 20.76
C GLU A 157 -20.78 1.18 22.05
N GLN A 158 -21.41 0.78 23.16
CA GLN A 158 -21.04 1.33 24.47
C GLN A 158 -19.71 0.73 24.90
N LEU A 159 -18.73 1.60 25.15
CA LEU A 159 -17.42 1.19 25.66
C LEU A 159 -17.52 0.69 27.11
N THR A 160 -16.74 -0.34 27.43
CA THR A 160 -16.50 -0.72 28.83
C THR A 160 -15.70 0.39 29.55
N PRO A 161 -15.70 0.42 30.90
CA PRO A 161 -14.88 1.38 31.65
C PRO A 161 -13.39 1.36 31.24
N GLU A 162 -12.82 0.17 31.03
CA GLU A 162 -11.43 -0.01 30.59
C GLU A 162 -11.20 0.53 29.18
N GLN A 163 -12.08 0.20 28.24
CA GLN A 163 -12.01 0.73 26.87
C GLN A 163 -12.15 2.25 26.84
N GLN A 164 -13.00 2.82 27.70
CA GLN A 164 -13.17 4.26 27.82
C GLN A 164 -11.89 4.94 28.34
N VAL A 165 -11.19 4.32 29.29
CA VAL A 165 -9.87 4.80 29.77
C VAL A 165 -8.85 4.73 28.64
N SER A 166 -8.73 3.59 27.94
CA SER A 166 -7.85 3.43 26.77
C SER A 166 -8.13 4.48 25.70
N TRP A 167 -9.42 4.71 25.39
CA TRP A 167 -9.83 5.70 24.38
C TRP A 167 -9.46 7.12 24.76
N ASN A 168 -9.66 7.48 26.03
CA ASN A 168 -9.30 8.81 26.52
C ASN A 168 -7.78 9.02 26.49
N ALA A 169 -6.99 8.00 26.84
CA ALA A 169 -5.54 8.06 26.71
C ALA A 169 -5.11 8.17 25.24
N LEU A 170 -5.70 7.40 24.32
CA LEU A 170 -5.43 7.49 22.88
C LEU A 170 -5.69 8.91 22.34
N LYS A 171 -6.82 9.52 22.69
CA LYS A 171 -7.14 10.92 22.33
C LYS A 171 -6.11 11.89 22.87
N LYS A 172 -5.76 11.76 24.15
CA LYS A 172 -4.77 12.62 24.81
C LYS A 172 -3.39 12.55 24.15
N HIS A 173 -3.03 11.39 23.59
CA HIS A 173 -1.73 11.15 22.97
C HIS A 173 -1.73 11.23 21.44
N GLY A 174 -2.74 11.87 20.85
CA GLY A 174 -2.64 12.33 19.47
C GLY A 174 -3.25 11.41 18.41
N ILE A 175 -4.15 10.48 18.78
CA ILE A 175 -4.76 9.56 17.80
C ILE A 175 -5.66 10.28 16.78
N LEU A 176 -6.28 11.40 17.16
CA LEU A 176 -7.18 12.15 16.28
C LEU A 176 -6.37 12.93 15.25
N GLU A 177 -5.32 13.61 15.70
CA GLU A 177 -4.34 14.32 14.89
C GLU A 177 -3.64 13.37 13.92
N TYR A 178 -3.25 12.19 14.39
CA TYR A 178 -2.75 11.13 13.51
C TYR A 178 -3.78 10.75 12.44
N SER A 179 -5.05 10.57 12.81
CA SER A 179 -6.10 10.19 11.85
C SER A 179 -6.31 11.26 10.77
N GLU A 180 -6.26 12.54 11.14
CA GLU A 180 -6.33 13.66 10.19
C GLU A 180 -5.09 13.71 9.28
N GLU A 181 -3.90 13.56 9.86
CA GLU A 181 -2.64 13.50 9.10
C GLU A 181 -2.64 12.35 8.09
N MET A 182 -3.26 11.21 8.44
CA MET A 182 -3.39 10.05 7.53
C MET A 182 -4.23 10.32 6.31
N VAL A 183 -5.31 11.08 6.43
CA VAL A 183 -6.12 11.46 5.27
C VAL A 183 -5.30 12.29 4.29
N ILE A 184 -4.54 13.27 4.81
CA ILE A 184 -3.71 14.15 3.98
C ILE A 184 -2.61 13.35 3.29
N ARG A 185 -1.84 12.57 4.06
CA ARG A 185 -0.71 11.80 3.53
C ARG A 185 -1.13 10.70 2.55
N ALA A 186 -2.26 10.04 2.80
CA ALA A 186 -2.78 9.04 1.86
C ALA A 186 -3.18 9.68 0.52
N ASN A 187 -3.81 10.86 0.56
CA ASN A 187 -4.16 11.60 -0.64
C ASN A 187 -2.91 12.08 -1.39
N ASP A 188 -1.89 12.55 -0.68
CA ASP A 188 -0.65 13.01 -1.30
C ASP A 188 0.16 11.85 -1.89
N PHE A 189 0.16 10.68 -1.23
CA PHE A 189 0.72 9.46 -1.80
C PHE A 189 -0.01 9.06 -3.10
N ALA A 190 -1.33 9.05 -3.10
CA ALA A 190 -2.11 8.74 -4.31
C ALA A 190 -1.82 9.73 -5.45
N LYS A 191 -1.74 11.04 -5.16
CA LYS A 191 -1.36 12.04 -6.17
C LYS A 191 0.05 11.82 -6.71
N GLN A 192 1.01 11.47 -5.84
CA GLN A 192 2.39 11.20 -6.25
C GLN A 192 2.47 10.01 -7.22
N ILE A 193 1.63 8.99 -7.05
CA ILE A 193 1.55 7.87 -8.01
C ILE A 193 1.15 8.37 -9.39
N VAL A 194 0.18 9.27 -9.47
CA VAL A 194 -0.25 9.85 -10.76
C VAL A 194 0.87 10.67 -11.39
N ASP A 195 1.63 11.42 -10.58
CA ASP A 195 2.77 12.20 -11.09
C ASP A 195 3.90 11.29 -11.60
N ASP A 196 4.27 10.26 -10.84
CA ASP A 196 5.25 9.26 -11.27
C ASP A 196 4.79 8.53 -12.55
N PHE A 197 3.49 8.26 -12.68
CA PHE A 197 2.90 7.61 -13.84
C PHE A 197 2.85 8.53 -15.08
N ASP A 198 2.56 9.83 -14.91
CA ASP A 198 2.60 10.83 -15.98
C ASP A 198 4.02 10.93 -16.56
N ASP A 199 5.04 10.98 -15.70
CA ASP A 199 6.44 10.99 -16.12
C ASP A 199 6.82 9.71 -16.87
N TYR A 200 6.33 8.55 -16.41
CA TYR A 200 6.47 7.28 -17.12
C TYR A 200 5.83 7.33 -18.52
N MET A 201 4.57 7.76 -18.63
CA MET A 201 3.83 7.85 -19.90
C MET A 201 4.51 8.78 -20.92
N LYS A 202 5.06 9.91 -20.46
CA LYS A 202 5.82 10.84 -21.30
C LYS A 202 7.14 10.26 -21.79
N ALA A 203 7.77 9.39 -21.00
CA ALA A 203 9.05 8.77 -21.35
C ALA A 203 8.91 7.62 -22.36
N LEU A 204 7.71 7.08 -22.58
CA LEU A 204 7.48 5.98 -23.52
C LEU A 204 7.68 6.43 -24.98
N SER A 205 8.52 5.68 -25.70
CA SER A 205 8.60 5.72 -27.17
C SER A 205 7.32 5.20 -27.84
N THR A 206 7.14 5.45 -29.14
CA THR A 206 5.99 4.95 -29.90
C THR A 206 5.83 3.43 -29.83
N VAL A 207 6.95 2.69 -29.90
CA VAL A 207 6.95 1.22 -29.81
C VAL A 207 6.57 0.76 -28.40
N GLU A 208 7.02 1.47 -27.37
CA GLU A 208 6.66 1.20 -25.98
C GLU A 208 5.17 1.45 -25.70
N LYS A 209 4.61 2.51 -26.27
CA LYS A 209 3.18 2.83 -26.12
C LYS A 209 2.27 1.74 -26.68
N GLU A 210 2.64 1.11 -27.80
CA GLU A 210 1.85 0.00 -28.33
C GLU A 210 1.95 -1.26 -27.44
N LYS A 211 3.10 -1.48 -26.77
CA LYS A 211 3.26 -2.57 -25.80
C LYS A 211 2.48 -2.33 -24.51
N GLU A 212 2.38 -1.08 -24.07
CA GLU A 212 1.69 -0.65 -22.85
C GLU A 212 0.30 -0.05 -23.16
N LYS A 213 -0.32 -0.49 -24.26
CA LYS A 213 -1.54 0.09 -24.83
C LYS A 213 -2.66 0.28 -23.81
N GLU A 214 -2.92 -0.72 -22.98
CA GLU A 214 -3.97 -0.65 -21.96
C GLU A 214 -3.72 0.48 -20.95
N MET A 215 -2.48 0.66 -20.52
CA MET A 215 -2.09 1.73 -19.59
C MET A 215 -2.16 3.11 -20.26
N VAL A 216 -1.77 3.18 -21.55
CA VAL A 216 -1.89 4.39 -22.36
C VAL A 216 -3.35 4.78 -22.58
N ASP A 217 -4.23 3.84 -22.90
CA ASP A 217 -5.65 4.08 -23.12
C ASP A 217 -6.33 4.61 -21.84
N VAL A 218 -6.03 3.98 -20.69
CA VAL A 218 -6.53 4.44 -19.38
C VAL A 218 -6.00 5.84 -19.04
N TRP A 219 -4.72 6.11 -19.32
CA TRP A 219 -4.12 7.42 -19.12
C TRP A 219 -4.78 8.49 -19.98
N ASP A 220 -4.98 8.21 -21.26
CA ASP A 220 -5.61 9.13 -22.20
C ASP A 220 -7.06 9.42 -21.82
N ALA A 221 -7.82 8.40 -21.42
CA ALA A 221 -9.19 8.56 -20.94
C ALA A 221 -9.26 9.41 -19.67
N TYR A 222 -8.31 9.23 -18.73
CA TYR A 222 -8.17 10.11 -17.56
C TYR A 222 -7.87 11.55 -17.97
N LYS A 223 -6.89 11.77 -18.85
CA LYS A 223 -6.49 13.11 -19.31
C LYS A 223 -7.57 13.85 -20.09
N LYS A 224 -8.45 13.12 -20.79
CA LYS A 224 -9.64 13.64 -21.48
C LYS A 224 -10.85 13.80 -20.56
N ASN A 225 -10.73 13.47 -19.28
CA ASN A 225 -11.81 13.49 -18.29
C ASN A 225 -13.00 12.57 -18.67
N GLU A 226 -12.73 11.48 -19.39
CA GLU A 226 -13.77 10.53 -19.85
C GLU A 226 -14.20 9.55 -18.76
N ILE A 227 -13.32 9.28 -17.79
CA ILE A 227 -13.58 8.36 -16.67
C ILE A 227 -14.07 9.04 -15.39
N GLY A 228 -14.11 10.38 -15.36
CA GLY A 228 -14.69 11.17 -14.26
C GLY A 228 -14.03 11.01 -12.89
N LEU A 229 -12.80 10.48 -12.82
CA LEU A 229 -12.05 10.30 -11.58
C LEU A 229 -11.24 11.54 -11.25
N ASP A 230 -11.22 11.93 -9.97
CA ASP A 230 -10.24 12.90 -9.52
C ASP A 230 -8.82 12.30 -9.44
N LYS A 231 -7.80 13.15 -9.22
CA LYS A 231 -6.40 12.70 -9.19
C LYS A 231 -6.13 11.70 -8.05
N VAL A 232 -6.80 11.82 -6.91
CA VAL A 232 -6.63 10.91 -5.77
C VAL A 232 -7.24 9.56 -6.13
N GLU A 233 -8.49 9.54 -6.60
CA GLU A 233 -9.20 8.33 -7.01
C GLU A 233 -8.46 7.59 -8.13
N PHE A 234 -7.95 8.32 -9.12
CA PHE A 234 -7.15 7.75 -10.19
C PHE A 234 -5.84 7.13 -9.68
N GLY A 235 -5.13 7.82 -8.79
CA GLY A 235 -3.88 7.31 -8.19
C GLY A 235 -4.08 6.05 -7.37
N GLN A 236 -5.19 5.94 -6.63
CA GLN A 236 -5.56 4.72 -5.91
C GLN A 236 -5.81 3.54 -6.85
N ASN A 237 -6.54 3.78 -7.93
CA ASN A 237 -6.82 2.75 -8.94
C ASN A 237 -5.54 2.30 -9.65
N LEU A 238 -4.64 3.25 -9.98
CA LEU A 238 -3.33 2.95 -10.54
C LEU A 238 -2.48 2.10 -9.60
N PHE A 239 -2.44 2.42 -8.31
CA PHE A 239 -1.74 1.60 -7.31
C PHE A 239 -2.24 0.15 -7.36
N GLY A 240 -3.56 -0.04 -7.32
CA GLY A 240 -4.15 -1.37 -7.45
C GLY A 240 -3.76 -2.07 -8.75
N ALA A 241 -3.82 -1.37 -9.89
CA ALA A 241 -3.49 -1.95 -11.19
C ALA A 241 -2.00 -2.34 -11.33
N LEU A 242 -1.08 -1.53 -10.80
CA LEU A 242 0.36 -1.77 -10.87
C LEU A 242 0.83 -2.92 -9.96
N PHE A 243 0.07 -3.22 -8.91
CA PHE A 243 0.39 -4.28 -7.96
C PHE A 243 -0.66 -5.41 -7.93
N LYS A 244 -1.53 -5.49 -8.95
CA LYS A 244 -2.43 -6.63 -9.14
C LYS A 244 -1.62 -7.89 -9.38
N TYR A 245 -1.84 -8.88 -8.53
CA TYR A 245 -1.23 -10.20 -8.62
C TYR A 245 -1.90 -11.01 -9.75
N ASP A 246 -1.10 -11.49 -10.70
CA ASP A 246 -1.53 -12.59 -11.57
C ASP A 246 -1.54 -13.86 -10.72
N SER A 247 -2.71 -14.22 -10.17
CA SER A 247 -2.95 -15.59 -9.74
C SER A 247 -3.18 -16.45 -10.99
N LYS A 248 -2.14 -16.64 -11.80
CA LYS A 248 -2.12 -17.78 -12.72
C LYS A 248 -1.84 -19.02 -11.86
N ALA A 249 -2.93 -19.67 -11.43
CA ALA A 249 -2.94 -21.07 -11.04
C ALA A 249 -3.30 -21.91 -12.27
#